data_AF-A0A933BMG3-F1
#
_entry.id   AF-A0A933BMG3-F1
#
_cell.length_a   1.000
_cell.length_b   1.000
_cell.length_c   1.000
_cell.angle_alpha   90.00
_cell.angle_beta   90.00
_cell.angle_gamma   90.00
#
_symmetry.space_group_name_H-M   'P 1'
#
loop_
_entity.id
_entity.type
_entity.pdbx_description
1 polymer ?
#
loop_
_entity_poly.entity_id
_entity_poly.type
_entity_poly.pdbx_seq_one_letter_code
_entity_poly.pdbx_strand_id
1 'polypeptide(L)'
;MNVKANGVPKLEAKVRPYQDTTGRGTQLLGFAELVIGGAFVIKNIRILMGKSDGSEDGRPFVAFPSRKGNGSSEGKYFDIAHPITHEARQTAIQMILRAYDQASEARLAH
;
A
#
# COMPACT_ATOMS: atom_id res chain seq x y z
N MET A 1 -15.66 -4.23 -26.99
CA MET A 1 -14.23 -4.16 -27.35
C MET A 1 -13.43 -4.76 -26.20
N ASN A 2 -12.81 -5.92 -26.39
CA ASN A 2 -12.06 -6.62 -25.35
C ASN A 2 -10.58 -6.56 -25.69
N VAL A 3 -9.93 -5.44 -25.35
CA VAL A 3 -8.48 -5.32 -25.44
C VAL A 3 -7.85 -6.08 -24.28
N LYS A 4 -7.54 -7.36 -24.48
CA LYS A 4 -6.59 -8.06 -23.61
C LYS A 4 -5.20 -7.49 -23.91
N ALA A 5 -4.83 -6.40 -23.25
CA ALA A 5 -3.45 -5.99 -23.16
C ALA A 5 -2.71 -7.02 -22.29
N ASN A 6 -1.95 -7.91 -22.93
CA ASN A 6 -1.14 -8.94 -22.26
C ASN A 6 0.11 -8.34 -21.63
N GLY A 7 -0.06 -7.49 -20.62
CA GLY A 7 1.03 -6.96 -19.81
C GLY A 7 0.51 -6.25 -18.58
N VAL A 8 1.17 -6.46 -17.43
CA VAL A 8 0.95 -5.63 -16.25
C VAL A 8 1.18 -4.17 -16.65
N PRO A 9 0.22 -3.25 -16.42
CA PRO A 9 0.43 -1.85 -16.74
C PRO A 9 1.65 -1.33 -16.00
N LYS A 10 2.39 -0.39 -16.61
CA LYS A 10 3.54 0.24 -15.94
C LYS A 10 3.09 0.79 -14.57
N LEU A 11 3.75 0.37 -13.50
CA LEU A 11 3.46 0.82 -12.14
C LEU A 11 4.57 1.72 -11.64
N GLU A 12 4.22 2.81 -10.97
CA GLU A 12 5.16 3.69 -10.29
C GLU A 12 4.65 3.96 -8.87
N ALA A 13 5.49 3.74 -7.86
CA ALA A 13 5.12 3.94 -6.47
C ALA A 13 5.79 5.20 -5.91
N LYS A 14 5.02 6.02 -5.20
CA LYS A 14 5.53 7.14 -4.40
C LYS A 14 5.20 6.88 -2.94
N VAL A 15 6.20 6.99 -2.08
CA VAL A 15 6.04 6.70 -0.64
C VAL A 15 6.34 7.93 0.19
N ARG A 16 5.51 8.11 1.22
CA ARG A 16 5.65 9.12 2.26
C ARG A 16 5.77 8.40 3.60
N PRO A 17 6.98 8.26 4.15
CA PRO A 17 7.16 7.70 5.48
C PRO A 17 6.36 8.48 6.52
N TYR A 18 5.78 7.76 7.47
CA TYR A 18 5.02 8.31 8.58
C TYR A 18 5.85 8.14 9.85
N GLN A 19 6.01 9.23 10.60
CA GLN A 19 6.65 9.18 11.92
C GLN A 19 5.58 9.39 12.98
N ASP A 20 5.45 8.44 13.90
CA ASP A 20 4.58 8.62 15.04
C ASP A 20 5.16 9.68 15.98
N THR A 21 4.56 10.86 16.00
CA THR A 21 4.88 11.91 16.97
C THR A 21 4.05 11.79 18.24
N THR A 22 3.09 10.86 18.30
CA THR A 22 2.12 10.77 19.40
C THR A 22 2.57 9.84 20.53
N GLY A 23 3.66 9.09 20.32
CA GLY A 23 4.22 8.16 21.31
C GLY A 23 3.31 6.96 21.63
N ARG A 24 2.23 6.75 20.87
CA ARG A 24 1.26 5.67 21.10
C ARG A 24 1.62 4.36 20.41
N GLY A 25 2.71 4.34 19.63
CA GLY A 25 3.18 3.15 18.95
C GLY A 25 2.21 2.74 17.85
N THR A 26 2.09 3.57 16.81
CA THR A 26 1.31 3.16 15.64
C THR A 26 2.06 2.09 14.82
N GLN A 27 1.29 1.15 14.27
CA GLN A 27 1.82 0.22 13.28
C GLN A 27 1.98 0.86 11.90
N LEU A 28 1.54 2.11 11.72
CA LEU A 28 1.65 2.81 10.45
C LEU A 28 3.09 3.30 10.23
N LEU A 29 3.71 2.77 9.18
CA LEU A 29 5.06 3.13 8.75
C LEU A 29 5.05 4.21 7.67
N GLY A 30 3.97 4.31 6.89
CA GLY A 30 3.88 5.30 5.83
C GLY A 30 2.63 5.18 4.99
N PHE A 31 2.49 6.14 4.09
CA PHE A 31 1.49 6.12 3.03
C PHE A 31 2.16 5.99 1.67
N ALA A 32 1.51 5.26 0.78
CA ALA A 32 1.94 5.09 -0.60
C ALA A 32 0.85 5.56 -1.58
N GLU A 33 1.31 6.00 -2.74
CA GLU A 33 0.51 6.28 -3.92
C GLU A 33 1.03 5.40 -5.05
N LEU A 34 0.12 4.70 -5.74
CA LEU A 34 0.45 3.84 -6.87
C LEU A 34 -0.09 4.46 -8.16
N VAL A 35 0.81 4.89 -9.04
CA VAL A 35 0.49 5.39 -10.37
C VAL A 35 0.48 4.22 -11.36
N ILE A 36 -0.60 4.11 -12.14
CA ILE A 36 -0.86 3.04 -13.09
C ILE A 36 -0.87 3.63 -14.49
N GLY A 37 0.07 3.19 -15.33
CA GLY A 37 0.21 3.59 -16.73
C GLY A 37 0.42 5.09 -16.94
N GLY A 38 0.84 5.83 -15.91
CA GLY A 38 0.94 7.30 -15.95
C GLY A 38 -0.41 8.03 -16.08
N ALA A 39 -1.53 7.30 -16.03
CA ALA A 39 -2.87 7.83 -16.31
C ALA A 39 -3.77 7.82 -15.07
N PHE A 40 -3.55 6.90 -14.14
CA PHE A 40 -4.36 6.75 -12.93
C PHE A 40 -3.49 6.70 -11.68
N VAL A 41 -4.02 7.15 -10.54
CA VAL A 41 -3.35 7.04 -9.25
C VAL A 41 -4.30 6.49 -8.19
N ILE A 42 -3.82 5.50 -7.44
CA ILE A 42 -4.47 5.01 -6.23
C ILE A 42 -3.75 5.67 -5.04
N LYS A 43 -4.51 6.45 -4.26
CA LYS A 43 -4.01 7.12 -3.05
C LYS A 43 -4.40 6.37 -1.78
N ASN A 44 -3.82 6.79 -0.66
CA ASN A 44 -4.11 6.27 0.67
C ASN A 44 -3.85 4.76 0.83
N ILE A 45 -2.84 4.25 0.12
CA ILE A 45 -2.31 2.91 0.41
C ILE A 45 -1.48 3.05 1.70
N ARG A 46 -1.69 2.14 2.65
CA ARG A 46 -1.00 2.16 3.95
C ARG A 46 0.11 1.14 3.97
N ILE A 47 1.27 1.53 4.49
CA ILE A 47 2.38 0.62 4.80
C ILE A 47 2.35 0.44 6.30
N LEU A 48 2.18 -0.80 6.74
CA LEU A 48 1.96 -1.16 8.13
C LEU A 48 3.04 -2.15 8.58
N MET A 49 3.42 -2.10 9.85
CA MET A 49 4.29 -3.09 10.47
C MET A 49 3.47 -4.30 10.89
N GLY A 50 3.85 -5.49 10.42
CA GLY A 50 3.25 -6.77 10.81
C GLY A 50 3.28 -6.98 12.32
N LYS A 51 2.20 -7.55 12.87
CA LYS A 51 2.20 -8.02 14.27
C LYS A 51 2.94 -9.35 14.33
N SER A 52 3.74 -9.55 15.37
CA SER A 52 4.50 -10.78 15.66
C SER A 52 3.64 -11.95 16.15
N ASP A 53 2.37 -12.03 15.73
CA ASP A 53 1.35 -13.00 16.17
C ASP A 53 0.80 -13.82 14.99
N GLY A 54 1.67 -14.22 14.05
CA GLY A 54 1.27 -15.00 12.86
C GLY A 54 0.57 -14.12 11.80
N SER A 55 1.28 -13.63 10.80
CA SER A 55 1.63 -14.45 9.63
C SER A 55 2.81 -13.85 8.84
N GLU A 56 3.36 -12.71 9.30
CA GLU A 56 4.55 -12.05 8.74
C GLU A 56 5.33 -11.36 9.88
N ASP A 57 6.21 -12.11 10.54
CA ASP A 57 6.98 -11.67 11.72
C ASP A 57 7.72 -10.36 11.45
N GLY A 58 7.21 -9.25 12.01
CA GLY A 58 7.89 -7.96 12.05
C GLY A 58 8.25 -7.34 10.70
N ARG A 59 7.59 -7.75 9.60
CA ARG A 59 7.84 -7.19 8.26
C ARG A 59 6.82 -6.12 7.88
N PRO A 60 7.23 -5.08 7.14
CA PRO A 60 6.30 -4.14 6.53
C PRO A 60 5.37 -4.85 5.53
N PHE A 61 4.07 -4.58 5.62
CA PHE A 61 3.06 -5.06 4.69
C PHE A 61 2.20 -3.91 4.14
N VAL A 62 1.60 -4.13 2.98
CA VAL A 62 0.83 -3.11 2.25
C VAL A 62 -0.66 -3.38 2.39
N ALA A 63 -1.39 -2.40 2.92
CA ALA A 63 -2.84 -2.40 2.98
C ALA A 63 -3.42 -1.39 1.97
N PHE A 64 -4.12 -1.92 0.98
CA PHE A 64 -4.84 -1.12 -0.02
C PHE A 64 -5.94 -0.25 0.60
N PRO A 65 -6.35 0.84 -0.07
CA PRO A 65 -7.34 1.77 0.48
C PRO A 65 -8.70 1.07 0.62
N SER A 66 -9.27 1.17 1.81
CA SER A 66 -10.60 0.66 2.12
C SER A 66 -11.42 1.71 2.87
N ARG A 67 -12.74 1.65 2.69
CA ARG A 67 -13.72 2.52 3.35
C ARG A 67 -14.57 1.69 4.30
N LYS A 68 -14.80 2.21 5.50
CA LYS A 68 -15.79 1.65 6.42
C LYS A 68 -17.20 1.94 5.88
N GLY A 69 -18.02 0.91 5.77
CA GLY A 69 -19.43 1.04 5.44
C GLY A 69 -20.17 1.87 6.50
N ASN A 70 -21.24 2.56 6.08
CA ASN A 70 -22.11 3.35 6.93
C ASN A 70 -23.53 2.76 6.97
N GLY A 71 -24.34 3.19 7.95
CA GLY A 71 -25.73 2.76 8.10
C GLY A 71 -25.85 1.24 8.25
N SER A 72 -26.64 0.59 7.38
CA SER A 72 -26.86 -0.86 7.41
C SER A 72 -25.61 -1.71 7.10
N SER A 73 -24.50 -1.10 6.67
CA SER A 73 -23.21 -1.76 6.45
C SER A 73 -22.13 -1.29 7.44
N GLU A 74 -22.53 -0.69 8.56
CA GLU A 74 -21.62 -0.28 9.62
C GLU A 74 -20.82 -1.48 10.16
N GLY A 75 -19.50 -1.32 10.20
CA GLY A 75 -18.57 -2.36 10.66
C GLY A 75 -17.97 -3.22 9.54
N LYS A 76 -18.51 -3.18 8.31
CA LYS A 76 -17.88 -3.81 7.14
C LYS A 76 -16.88 -2.85 6.49
N TYR A 77 -15.77 -3.40 6.00
CA TYR A 77 -14.79 -2.67 5.22
C TYR A 77 -14.93 -3.05 3.75
N PHE A 78 -14.96 -2.05 2.87
CA PHE A 78 -15.01 -2.23 1.43
C PHE A 78 -13.74 -1.67 0.82
N ASP A 79 -13.04 -2.49 0.04
CA ASP A 79 -11.86 -2.03 -0.69
C ASP A 79 -12.28 -0.98 -1.74
N ILE A 80 -11.65 0.18 -1.68
CA ILE A 80 -11.86 1.27 -2.66
C ILE A 80 -11.12 0.91 -3.95
N ALA A 81 -9.94 0.32 -3.83
CA ALA A 81 -9.17 -0.17 -4.96
C ALA A 81 -8.35 -1.38 -4.54
N HIS A 82 -8.40 -2.46 -5.31
CA HIS A 82 -7.55 -3.62 -5.11
C HIS A 82 -7.08 -4.19 -6.46
N PRO A 83 -5.86 -4.74 -6.54
CA PRO A 83 -5.43 -5.49 -7.71
C PRO A 83 -6.30 -6.74 -7.87
N ILE A 84 -6.75 -6.99 -9.10
CA ILE A 84 -7.60 -8.15 -9.44
C ILE A 84 -6.73 -9.38 -9.72
N THR A 85 -5.58 -9.20 -10.37
CA THR A 85 -4.66 -10.30 -10.70
C THR A 85 -3.58 -10.48 -9.63
N HIS A 86 -3.13 -11.71 -9.45
CA HIS A 86 -2.03 -12.02 -8.53
C HIS A 86 -0.73 -11.29 -8.93
N GLU A 87 -0.43 -11.24 -10.23
CA GLU A 87 0.76 -10.59 -10.77
C GLU A 87 0.78 -9.08 -10.48
N ALA A 88 -0.36 -8.39 -10.71
CA ALA A 88 -0.48 -6.96 -10.39
C ALA A 88 -0.37 -6.71 -8.89
N ARG A 89 -0.91 -7.61 -8.06
CA ARG A 89 -0.78 -7.54 -6.60
C ARG A 89 0.68 -7.63 -6.17
N GLN A 90 1.39 -8.67 -6.61
CA GLN A 90 2.80 -8.87 -6.25
C GLN A 90 3.66 -7.69 -6.73
N THR A 91 3.49 -7.27 -7.98
CA THR A 91 4.24 -6.15 -8.55
C THR A 91 3.97 -4.85 -7.78
N ALA A 92 2.72 -4.54 -7.46
CA ALA A 92 2.37 -3.35 -6.67
C ALA A 92 2.99 -3.38 -5.27
N ILE A 93 2.86 -4.51 -4.55
CA ILE A 93 3.42 -4.66 -3.20
C ILE A 93 4.93 -4.49 -3.23
N GLN A 94 5.63 -5.19 -4.11
CA GLN A 94 7.09 -5.10 -4.23
C GLN A 94 7.57 -3.69 -4.56
N MET A 95 6.90 -3.00 -5.49
CA MET A 95 7.25 -1.62 -5.86
C MET A 95 7.06 -0.64 -4.69
N ILE A 96 5.97 -0.80 -3.93
CA ILE A 96 5.68 0.07 -2.78
C ILE A 96 6.69 -0.18 -1.65
N LEU A 97 6.96 -1.44 -1.32
CA LEU A 97 7.92 -1.78 -0.26
C LEU A 97 9.34 -1.33 -0.63
N ARG A 98 9.77 -1.54 -1.89
CA ARG A 98 11.07 -1.05 -2.36
C ARG A 98 11.20 0.48 -2.27
N ALA A 99 10.16 1.21 -2.68
CA ALA A 99 10.14 2.66 -2.57
C ALA A 99 10.15 3.14 -1.10
N TYR A 100 9.52 2.37 -0.20
CA TYR A 100 9.59 2.61 1.24
C TYR A 100 10.99 2.40 1.79
N ASP A 101 11.64 1.28 1.46
CA ASP A 101 13.01 0.98 1.92
C ASP A 101 13.97 2.09 1.47
N GLN A 102 13.92 2.49 0.19
CA GLN A 102 14.71 3.61 -0.34
C GLN A 102 14.44 4.94 0.39
N ALA A 103 13.18 5.26 0.67
CA ALA A 103 12.83 6.46 1.41
C ALA A 103 13.27 6.39 2.87
N SER A 104 13.32 5.20 3.46
CA SER A 104 13.79 4.98 4.83
C SER A 104 15.32 5.09 4.94
N GLU A 105 16.07 4.53 3.99
CA GLU A 105 17.53 4.64 3.89
C GLU A 105 17.97 6.09 3.66
N ALA A 106 17.34 6.78 2.71
CA ALA A 106 17.62 8.19 2.43
C ALA A 106 17.37 9.07 3.66
N ARG A 107 16.44 8.69 4.53
CA ARG A 107 16.16 9.38 5.78
C ARG A 107 17.17 9.08 6.88
N LEU A 108 17.78 7.88 6.90
CA LEU A 108 18.83 7.50 7.86
C LEU A 108 20.20 8.10 7.51
N ALA A 109 20.42 8.47 6.24
CA ALA A 109 21.65 9.08 5.76
C ALA A 109 21.75 10.61 6.00
N HIS A 110 20.71 11.22 6.59
CA HIS A 110 20.61 12.65 6.90
C HIS A 110 20.35 12.87 8.40
#